data_AF-A0A8T2KK55-F1
#
_entry.id   AF-A0A8T2KK55-F1
#
_cell.length_a   1.000
_cell.length_b   1.000
_cell.length_c   1.000
_cell.angle_alpha   90.00
_cell.angle_beta   90.00
_cell.angle_gamma   90.00
#
_symmetry.space_group_name_H-M   'P 1'
#
loop_
_entity.id
_entity.type
_entity.pdbx_description
1 polymer ?
#
loop_
_entity_poly.entity_id
_entity_poly.type
_entity_poly.pdbx_seq_one_letter_code
_entity_poly.pdbx_strand_id
1 'polypeptide(L)'
;MKQDLVMPVVKSEGGEDYTGATVIEPIKGYYDVPIATLDFSSLYPSIMMAHNLCYTTLLQVGSAEKYGLSPEDFIRTPTGDHFVKASVRKGLLPEILENLLCARKRAKTELKKETDPFKQKVLDGRQLALKVSANSVYGFTGAQVGKLPCLEISQ
;
A
#
# COMPACT_ATOMS: atom_id res chain seq x y z
N MET A 1 12.09 17.19 -10.81
CA MET A 1 10.78 16.50 -10.77
C MET A 1 10.65 15.68 -12.04
N LYS A 2 10.12 14.45 -12.00
CA LYS A 2 10.11 13.54 -13.16
C LYS A 2 8.84 13.62 -14.03
N GLN A 3 7.74 14.19 -13.52
CA GLN A 3 6.41 14.13 -14.15
C GLN A 3 5.64 15.48 -14.12
N ASP A 4 6.31 16.60 -13.82
CA ASP A 4 5.70 17.96 -13.80
C ASP A 4 4.36 18.06 -13.05
N LEU A 5 4.30 17.47 -11.86
CA LEU A 5 3.15 17.52 -10.95
C LEU A 5 3.41 18.48 -9.79
N VAL A 6 2.35 19.12 -9.31
CA VAL A 6 2.35 19.95 -8.09
C VAL A 6 1.51 19.30 -7.00
N MET A 7 1.99 19.36 -5.76
CA MET A 7 1.26 18.85 -4.60
C MET A 7 0.32 19.93 -4.08
N PRO A 8 -1.01 19.69 -4.02
CA PRO A 8 -1.95 20.64 -3.44
C PRO A 8 -1.81 20.69 -1.92
N VAL A 9 -2.23 21.80 -1.32
CA VAL A 9 -2.42 21.91 0.13
C VAL A 9 -3.90 21.70 0.42
N VAL A 10 -4.23 20.55 0.99
CA VAL A 10 -5.60 20.22 1.39
C VAL A 10 -5.70 20.38 2.91
N LYS A 11 -6.55 21.29 3.38
CA LYS A 11 -6.89 21.39 4.80
C LYS A 11 -8.00 20.39 5.08
N SER A 12 -7.73 19.45 5.96
CA SER A 12 -8.74 18.55 6.51
C SER A 12 -8.99 18.95 7.97
N GLU A 13 -10.25 19.19 8.30
CA GLU A 13 -10.73 19.17 9.68
C GLU A 13 -11.35 17.78 9.89
N GLY A 14 -11.11 17.16 11.04
CA GLY A 14 -11.28 15.72 11.29
C GLY A 14 -12.45 15.05 10.55
N GLY A 15 -12.17 13.90 9.94
CA GLY A 15 -13.15 13.08 9.23
C GLY A 15 -13.74 12.00 10.12
N GLU A 16 -14.69 11.24 9.56
CA GLU A 16 -15.22 10.04 10.20
C GLU A 16 -14.23 8.88 10.04
N ASP A 17 -14.19 7.99 11.05
CA ASP A 17 -13.34 6.80 11.00
C ASP A 17 -13.88 5.78 9.97
N TYR A 18 -13.03 4.89 9.49
CA TYR A 18 -13.41 3.90 8.46
C TYR A 18 -13.19 2.45 8.94
N THR A 19 -13.91 1.51 8.32
CA THR A 19 -13.83 0.09 8.67
C THR A 19 -12.44 -0.48 8.38
N GLY A 20 -11.82 -1.07 9.41
CA GLY A 20 -10.49 -1.68 9.31
C GLY A 20 -10.49 -3.16 8.87
N ALA A 21 -9.50 -3.91 9.36
CA ALA A 21 -9.31 -5.31 9.00
C ALA A 21 -10.33 -6.26 9.65
N THR A 22 -10.65 -7.34 8.95
CA THR A 22 -11.46 -8.45 9.49
C THR A 22 -10.58 -9.45 10.25
N VAL A 23 -11.05 -9.90 11.41
CA VAL A 23 -10.46 -11.00 12.17
C VAL A 23 -11.44 -12.17 12.14
N ILE A 24 -10.97 -13.36 11.77
CA ILE A 24 -11.78 -14.58 11.76
C ILE A 24 -11.99 -15.04 13.20
N GLU A 25 -13.20 -15.46 13.55
CA GLU A 25 -13.50 -16.01 14.86
C GLU A 25 -12.69 -17.29 15.12
N PRO A 26 -11.89 -17.35 16.21
CA PRO A 26 -11.02 -18.47 16.47
C PRO A 26 -11.81 -19.69 16.96
N ILE A 27 -11.49 -20.87 16.42
CA ILE A 27 -11.92 -22.13 17.03
C ILE A 27 -11.00 -22.37 18.24
N LYS A 28 -11.54 -22.16 19.44
CA LYS A 28 -10.78 -22.26 20.69
C LYS A 28 -10.58 -23.73 21.05
N GLY A 29 -9.38 -24.08 21.47
CA GLY A 29 -9.07 -25.43 21.94
C GLY A 29 -7.58 -25.65 22.11
N TYR A 30 -7.25 -26.81 22.68
CA TYR A 30 -5.91 -27.36 22.61
C TYR A 30 -5.82 -28.23 21.35
N TYR A 31 -4.79 -27.99 20.54
CA TYR A 31 -4.55 -28.74 19.31
C TYR A 31 -3.28 -29.56 19.51
N ASP A 32 -3.42 -30.89 19.49
CA ASP A 32 -2.31 -31.85 19.55
C ASP A 32 -1.76 -32.21 18.16
N VAL A 33 -2.30 -31.58 17.11
CA VAL A 33 -1.90 -31.74 15.72
C VAL A 33 -1.21 -30.48 15.17
N PRO A 34 -0.27 -30.59 14.22
CA PRO A 34 0.35 -29.43 13.58
C PRO A 34 -0.66 -28.56 12.81
N ILE A 35 -0.59 -27.24 12.99
CA ILE A 35 -1.41 -26.26 12.27
C ILE A 35 -0.53 -25.46 11.32
N ALA A 36 -0.83 -25.52 10.01
CA ALA A 36 -0.12 -24.73 9.00
C ALA A 36 -0.60 -23.27 9.03
N THR A 37 0.35 -22.33 9.06
CA THR A 37 0.08 -20.89 8.96
C THR A 37 0.44 -20.39 7.58
N LEU A 38 -0.50 -19.70 6.92
CA LEU A 38 -0.31 -19.09 5.60
C LEU A 38 -0.52 -17.58 5.71
N ASP A 39 0.42 -16.79 5.22
CA ASP A 39 0.38 -15.32 5.26
C ASP A 39 0.69 -14.69 3.90
N PHE A 40 0.12 -13.50 3.66
CA PHE A 40 0.50 -12.67 2.52
C PHE A 40 1.71 -11.80 2.88
N SER A 41 2.77 -11.90 2.06
CA SER A 41 3.95 -11.05 2.25
C SER A 41 3.67 -9.61 1.81
N SER A 42 3.63 -8.67 2.76
CA SER A 42 3.44 -7.23 2.48
C SER A 42 2.07 -6.94 1.81
N LEU A 43 0.99 -7.35 2.48
CA LEU A 43 -0.38 -7.27 1.97
C LEU A 43 -0.77 -5.89 1.39
N TYR A 44 -0.81 -4.82 2.19
CA TYR A 44 -1.26 -3.50 1.71
C TYR A 44 -0.40 -2.92 0.57
N PRO A 45 0.94 -2.91 0.66
CA PRO A 45 1.77 -2.52 -0.48
C PRO A 45 1.46 -3.30 -1.76
N SER A 46 1.20 -4.61 -1.63
CA SER A 46 0.90 -5.47 -2.79
C SER A 46 -0.43 -5.12 -3.43
N ILE A 47 -1.47 -4.84 -2.63
CA ILE A 47 -2.79 -4.38 -3.13
C ILE A 47 -2.64 -3.05 -3.87
N MET A 48 -1.99 -2.06 -3.26
CA MET A 48 -1.79 -0.73 -3.86
C MET A 48 -1.07 -0.81 -5.21
N MET A 49 -0.03 -1.64 -5.30
CA MET A 49 0.70 -1.84 -6.55
C MET A 49 -0.12 -2.60 -7.60
N ALA A 50 -0.78 -3.70 -7.22
CA ALA A 50 -1.53 -4.55 -8.15
C ALA A 50 -2.72 -3.82 -8.78
N HIS A 51 -3.37 -2.95 -8.02
CA HIS A 51 -4.55 -2.19 -8.44
C HIS A 51 -4.23 -0.74 -8.83
N ASN A 52 -2.94 -0.37 -8.90
CA ASN A 52 -2.47 0.96 -9.27
C ASN A 52 -3.12 2.10 -8.45
N LEU A 53 -3.28 1.90 -7.15
CA LEU A 53 -3.92 2.84 -6.24
C LEU A 53 -2.97 4.00 -5.92
N CYS A 54 -3.36 5.23 -6.29
CA CYS A 54 -2.55 6.42 -6.09
C CYS A 54 -3.42 7.69 -6.18
N TYR A 55 -2.98 8.77 -5.51
CA TYR A 55 -3.56 10.11 -5.69
C TYR A 55 -3.68 10.53 -7.17
N THR A 56 -2.73 10.13 -8.02
CA THR A 56 -2.67 10.53 -9.42
C THR A 56 -3.47 9.63 -10.37
N THR A 57 -4.09 8.57 -9.85
CA THR A 57 -4.85 7.57 -10.62
C THR A 57 -6.30 7.44 -10.13
N LEU A 58 -6.66 8.09 -9.01
CA LEU A 58 -8.03 8.22 -8.53
C LEU A 58 -8.87 9.05 -9.52
N LEU A 59 -10.02 8.51 -9.91
CA LEU A 59 -11.00 9.18 -10.77
C LEU A 59 -12.08 9.83 -9.92
N GLN A 60 -12.27 11.14 -10.14
CA GLN A 60 -13.43 11.86 -9.60
C GLN A 60 -14.68 11.55 -10.43
N VAL A 61 -15.86 11.73 -9.84
CA VAL A 61 -17.15 11.53 -10.52
C VAL A 61 -17.20 12.37 -11.80
N GLY A 62 -17.62 11.75 -12.91
CA GLY A 62 -17.67 12.38 -14.24
C GLY A 62 -16.30 12.54 -14.95
N SER A 63 -15.18 12.22 -14.30
CA SER A 63 -13.86 12.31 -14.94
C SER A 63 -13.67 11.28 -16.05
N ALA A 64 -14.26 10.09 -15.91
CA ALA A 64 -14.16 9.05 -16.93
C ALA A 64 -14.74 9.53 -18.28
N GLU A 65 -15.92 10.12 -18.27
CA GLU A 65 -16.56 10.69 -19.47
C GLU A 65 -15.78 11.88 -20.03
N LYS A 66 -15.33 12.79 -19.15
CA LYS A 66 -14.54 13.96 -19.55
C LYS A 66 -13.25 13.59 -20.28
N TYR A 67 -12.60 12.51 -19.88
CA TYR A 67 -11.37 12.03 -20.49
C TYR A 67 -11.61 10.97 -21.58
N GLY A 68 -12.87 10.64 -21.89
CA GLY A 68 -13.22 9.61 -22.87
C GLY A 68 -12.70 8.22 -22.50
N LEU A 69 -12.58 7.93 -21.20
CA LEU A 69 -12.09 6.64 -20.72
C LEU A 69 -13.15 5.57 -20.92
N SER A 70 -12.71 4.43 -21.45
CA SER A 70 -13.54 3.26 -21.59
C SER A 70 -13.62 2.48 -20.26
N PRO A 71 -14.65 1.63 -20.05
CA PRO A 71 -14.74 0.80 -18.85
C PRO A 71 -13.56 -0.16 -18.64
N GLU A 72 -12.78 -0.44 -19.69
CA GLU A 72 -11.58 -1.27 -19.63
C GLU A 72 -10.33 -0.50 -19.16
N ASP A 73 -10.37 0.83 -19.10
CA ASP A 73 -9.25 1.68 -18.69
C ASP A 73 -9.13 1.88 -17.18
N PHE A 74 -10.17 1.54 -16.43
CA PHE A 74 -10.22 1.71 -14.98
C PHE A 74 -10.81 0.48 -14.28
N ILE A 75 -10.68 0.47 -12.95
CA ILE A 75 -11.26 -0.54 -12.07
C ILE A 75 -12.17 0.14 -11.06
N ARG A 76 -13.07 -0.64 -10.47
CA ARG A 76 -13.93 -0.21 -9.35
C ARG A 76 -13.54 -0.96 -8.08
N THR A 77 -13.31 -0.25 -6.98
CA THR A 77 -13.01 -0.84 -5.67
C THR A 77 -14.28 -1.39 -5.02
N PRO A 78 -14.16 -2.24 -3.98
CA PRO A 78 -15.31 -2.70 -3.20
C PRO A 78 -16.12 -1.56 -2.56
N THR A 79 -15.47 -0.44 -2.21
CA THR A 79 -16.09 0.78 -1.66
C THR A 79 -16.80 1.61 -2.73
N GLY A 80 -16.49 1.39 -4.02
CA GLY A 80 -17.14 2.02 -5.16
C GLY A 80 -16.30 3.08 -5.87
N ASP A 81 -15.09 3.34 -5.40
CA ASP A 81 -14.13 4.28 -6.00
C ASP A 81 -13.56 3.74 -7.30
N HIS A 82 -13.15 4.65 -8.19
CA HIS A 82 -12.61 4.29 -9.49
C HIS A 82 -11.15 4.69 -9.62
N PHE A 83 -10.32 3.76 -10.08
CA PHE A 83 -8.88 3.99 -10.31
C PHE A 83 -8.49 3.58 -11.72
N VAL A 84 -7.73 4.44 -12.39
CA VAL A 84 -7.21 4.17 -13.73
C VAL A 84 -6.16 3.04 -13.67
N LYS A 85 -6.19 2.14 -14.66
CA LYS A 85 -5.19 1.07 -14.81
C LYS A 85 -3.81 1.62 -15.18
N ALA A 86 -2.78 0.85 -14.88
CA ALA A 86 -1.39 1.21 -15.18
C ALA A 86 -1.10 1.36 -16.69
N SER A 87 -1.94 0.77 -17.56
CA SER A 87 -1.86 0.93 -19.02
C SER A 87 -2.05 2.36 -19.49
N VAL A 88 -2.86 3.15 -18.78
CA VAL A 88 -3.12 4.56 -19.10
C VAL A 88 -2.19 5.47 -18.31
N ARG A 89 -2.00 5.21 -17.01
CA ARG A 89 -1.09 5.97 -16.14
C ARG A 89 -0.56 5.11 -15.00
N LYS A 90 0.76 5.01 -14.88
CA LYS A 90 1.39 4.42 -13.68
C LYS A 90 1.37 5.42 -12.52
N GLY A 91 0.83 5.01 -11.37
CA GLY A 91 0.77 5.84 -10.17
C GLY A 91 2.14 6.06 -9.51
N LEU A 92 2.28 7.17 -8.78
CA LEU A 92 3.48 7.50 -8.00
C LEU A 92 3.68 6.59 -6.78
N LEU A 93 2.61 6.28 -6.04
CA LEU A 93 2.70 5.43 -4.85
C LEU A 93 3.17 4.01 -5.20
N PRO A 94 2.65 3.35 -6.27
CA PRO A 94 3.22 2.09 -6.75
C PRO A 94 4.73 2.14 -7.04
N GLU A 95 5.24 3.20 -7.67
CA GLU A 95 6.69 3.34 -7.95
C GLU A 95 7.51 3.48 -6.65
N ILE A 96 7.01 4.25 -5.68
CA ILE A 96 7.66 4.40 -4.37
C ILE A 96 7.69 3.06 -3.63
N LEU A 97 6.57 2.34 -3.62
CA LEU A 97 6.45 1.03 -2.98
C LEU A 97 7.34 -0.02 -3.64
N GLU A 98 7.40 -0.05 -4.97
CA GLU A 98 8.28 -0.94 -5.74
C GLU A 98 9.75 -0.73 -5.35
N ASN A 99 10.19 0.52 -5.23
CA ASN A 99 11.54 0.85 -4.78
C ASN A 99 11.82 0.40 -3.33
N LEU A 100 10.89 0.65 -2.41
CA LEU A 100 11.01 0.25 -1.00
C LEU A 100 11.06 -1.28 -0.86
N LEU A 101 10.20 -2.01 -1.57
CA LEU A 101 10.16 -3.47 -1.53
C LEU A 101 11.38 -4.09 -2.19
N CYS A 102 11.88 -3.53 -3.30
CA CYS A 102 13.14 -3.94 -3.91
C CYS A 102 14.33 -3.73 -2.97
N ALA A 103 14.40 -2.58 -2.27
CA ALA A 103 15.41 -2.35 -1.24
C ALA A 103 15.30 -3.37 -0.10
N ARG A 104 14.09 -3.65 0.38
CA ARG A 104 13.85 -4.64 1.43
C ARG A 104 14.25 -6.05 1.01
N LYS A 105 13.94 -6.44 -0.23
CA LYS A 105 14.33 -7.74 -0.78
C LYS A 105 15.85 -7.91 -0.80
N ARG A 106 16.59 -6.86 -1.21
CA ARG A 106 18.06 -6.84 -1.16
C ARG A 106 18.59 -7.01 0.26
N ALA A 107 18.06 -6.24 1.23
CA ALA A 107 18.44 -6.36 2.64
C ALA A 107 18.18 -7.78 3.20
N LYS A 108 17.05 -8.42 2.85
CA LYS A 108 16.78 -9.82 3.22
C LYS A 108 17.75 -10.80 2.57
N THR A 109 18.15 -10.57 1.32
CA THR A 109 19.14 -11.43 0.64
C THR A 109 20.52 -11.29 1.28
N GLU A 110 20.92 -10.08 1.66
CA GLU A 110 22.17 -9.84 2.41
C GLU A 110 22.12 -10.55 3.78
N LEU A 111 21.02 -10.40 4.52
CA LEU A 111 20.80 -11.07 5.80
C LEU A 111 20.97 -12.60 5.72
N LYS A 112 20.46 -13.23 4.65
CA LYS A 112 20.56 -14.68 4.45
C LYS A 112 21.99 -15.18 4.22
N LYS A 113 22.90 -14.32 3.75
CA LYS A 113 24.29 -14.66 3.46
C LYS A 113 25.24 -14.36 4.61
N GLU A 114 24.83 -13.50 5.54
CA GLU A 114 25.63 -13.10 6.68
C GLU A 114 25.70 -14.23 7.72
N THR A 115 26.88 -14.43 8.31
CA THR A 115 27.13 -15.48 9.31
C THR A 115 27.38 -14.90 10.69
N ASP A 116 27.82 -13.64 10.78
CA ASP A 116 28.06 -12.97 12.05
C ASP A 116 26.74 -12.65 12.77
N PRO A 117 26.50 -13.17 13.99
CA PRO A 117 25.23 -12.97 14.71
C PRO A 117 24.92 -11.49 15.00
N PHE A 118 25.95 -10.66 15.21
CA PHE A 118 25.74 -9.24 15.47
C PHE A 118 25.27 -8.51 14.20
N LYS A 119 25.97 -8.69 13.07
CA LYS A 119 25.57 -8.12 11.78
C LYS A 119 24.21 -8.63 11.30
N GLN A 120 23.87 -9.90 11.54
CA GLN A 120 22.53 -10.41 11.24
C GLN A 120 21.44 -9.59 11.95
N LYS A 121 21.61 -9.26 13.24
CA LYS A 121 20.65 -8.41 13.96
C LYS A 121 20.54 -7.01 13.36
N VAL A 122 21.65 -6.42 12.94
CA VAL A 122 21.66 -5.11 12.27
C VAL A 122 20.92 -5.16 10.93
N LEU A 123 21.18 -6.19 10.10
CA LEU A 123 20.52 -6.38 8.81
C LEU A 123 19.03 -6.70 8.95
N ASP A 124 18.63 -7.43 10.00
CA ASP A 124 17.22 -7.65 10.31
C ASP A 124 16.54 -6.34 10.72
N GLY A 125 17.18 -5.52 11.57
CA GLY A 125 16.71 -4.17 11.88
C GLY A 125 16.53 -3.32 10.62
N ARG A 126 17.47 -3.39 9.67
CA ARG A 126 17.37 -2.69 8.38
C ARG A 126 16.17 -3.15 7.54
N GLN A 127 15.91 -4.45 7.41
CA GLN A 127 14.75 -4.91 6.63
C GLN A 127 13.42 -4.59 7.33
N LEU A 128 13.39 -4.59 8.67
CA LEU A 128 12.22 -4.18 9.45
C LEU A 128 11.92 -2.70 9.27
N ALA A 129 12.93 -1.83 9.30
CA ALA A 129 12.76 -0.40 9.02
C ALA A 129 12.14 -0.18 7.63
N LEU A 130 12.64 -0.87 6.61
CA LEU A 130 12.08 -0.80 5.25
C LEU A 130 10.64 -1.33 5.18
N LYS A 131 10.30 -2.36 5.95
CA LYS A 131 8.92 -2.87 6.08
C LYS A 131 8.01 -1.81 6.68
N VAL A 132 8.43 -1.17 7.77
CA VAL A 132 7.68 -0.10 8.44
C VAL A 132 7.45 1.04 7.47
N SER A 133 8.49 1.53 6.79
CA SER A 133 8.35 2.60 5.81
C SER A 133 7.36 2.26 4.70
N ALA A 134 7.39 1.04 4.15
CA ALA A 134 6.45 0.62 3.11
C ALA A 134 5.00 0.60 3.62
N ASN A 135 4.76 0.12 4.84
CA ASN A 135 3.43 0.13 5.45
C ASN A 135 2.97 1.56 5.80
N SER A 136 3.89 2.44 6.18
CA SER A 136 3.58 3.85 6.46
C SER A 136 3.16 4.62 5.21
N VAL A 137 3.52 4.19 3.99
CA VAL A 137 2.99 4.80 2.75
C VAL A 137 1.47 4.65 2.68
N TYR A 138 0.95 3.45 2.99
CA TYR A 138 -0.50 3.23 3.11
C TYR A 138 -1.08 4.04 4.28
N GLY A 139 -0.43 4.01 5.45
CA GLY A 139 -0.91 4.76 6.61
C GLY A 139 -0.98 6.28 6.38
N PHE A 140 -0.11 6.82 5.51
CA PHE A 140 -0.12 8.23 5.13
C PHE A 140 -1.38 8.64 4.36
N THR A 141 -1.94 7.76 3.53
CA THR A 141 -3.17 8.07 2.77
C THR A 141 -4.39 8.13 3.70
N GLY A 142 -4.41 7.34 4.77
CA GLY A 142 -5.50 7.31 5.75
C GLY A 142 -5.38 8.35 6.88
N ALA A 143 -4.24 9.05 6.98
CA ALA A 143 -3.97 9.97 8.09
C ALA A 143 -4.74 11.30 7.93
N GLN A 144 -5.91 11.38 8.56
CA GLN A 144 -6.76 12.57 8.56
C GLN A 144 -6.07 13.79 9.21
N VAL A 145 -5.33 13.58 10.29
CA VAL A 145 -4.42 14.61 10.84
C VAL A 145 -3.11 14.54 10.05
N GLY A 146 -3.14 15.09 8.84
CA GLY A 146 -2.04 14.98 7.88
C GLY A 146 -2.03 16.10 6.84
N LYS A 147 -1.05 16.05 5.93
CA LYS A 147 -0.91 17.07 4.87
C LYS A 147 -1.67 16.73 3.59
N LEU A 148 -2.05 15.46 3.39
CA LEU A 148 -2.69 14.98 2.17
C LEU A 148 -3.49 13.68 2.41
N PRO A 149 -4.53 13.70 3.26
CA PRO A 149 -5.40 12.53 3.41
C PRO A 149 -6.15 12.23 2.11
N CYS A 150 -6.36 10.94 1.84
CA CYS A 150 -7.20 10.41 0.77
C CYS A 150 -7.74 9.06 1.24
N LEU A 151 -8.92 9.10 1.86
CA LEU A 151 -9.56 7.95 2.49
C LEU A 151 -10.02 6.93 1.46
N GLU A 152 -10.31 7.37 0.23
CA GLU A 152 -10.70 6.53 -0.91
C GLU A 152 -9.60 5.51 -1.30
N ILE A 153 -8.35 5.77 -0.92
CA ILE A 153 -7.24 4.80 -1.10
C ILE A 153 -7.15 3.83 0.09
N SER A 154 -7.63 4.25 1.27
CA SER A 154 -7.45 3.54 2.53
C SER A 154 -8.60 2.63 2.93
N GLN A 155 -9.81 2.91 2.43
CA GLN A 155 -11.05 2.18 2.68
C GLN A 155 -11.13 0.82 1.95
#